data_AF-A0A0U1DPF8-F1
#
_entry.id   AF-A0A0U1DPF8-F1
#
_cell.length_a   1.000
_cell.length_b   1.000
_cell.length_c   1.000
_cell.angle_alpha   90.00
_cell.angle_beta   90.00
_cell.angle_gamma   90.00
#
_symmetry.space_group_name_H-M   'P 1'
#
loop_
_entity.id
_entity.type
_entity.pdbx_description
1 polymer ?
#
loop_
_entity_poly.entity_id
_entity_poly.type
_entity_poly.pdbx_seq_one_letter_code
_entity_poly.pdbx_strand_id
1 'polypeptide(L)'
;MVIGSIGDNGELRGVVAIGASAGGVEALSKLAAGLSPDVPYAYAITLHVRAGAPSVLARIVDRSGPLPAVAAEDGAKLEPGRIYVARPDHHLLVADHRVVLSPGSTENGHRPAINALFRSIALAFGPRAVGVLLSGVLDDGVLGLAAIRSRGGVTIGQPPDDALFPAMPTNARDAGLLDHQAAAADIGALLKELSHQEREDPEMEPDAAMELENHIAVTSRFSTDFDTRQLGAPSGYTCPDCNGSLVSISEGNFRCRVGHAWTADALLAARDDEVGQLADRAETGLLNRRYTDLTEQTERALKVLGERLSNNAPRGGGAGG
;
A
#
# COMPACT_ATOMS: atom_id res chain seq x y z
N MET A 1 33.86 -17.03 -42.27
CA MET A 1 32.40 -17.16 -42.06
C MET A 1 32.16 -18.26 -41.04
N VAL A 2 32.25 -17.91 -39.75
CA VAL A 2 31.60 -18.49 -38.56
C VAL A 2 31.81 -17.39 -37.51
N ILE A 3 30.79 -16.84 -36.86
CA ILE A 3 30.31 -17.09 -35.48
C ILE A 3 29.41 -15.85 -35.21
N GLY A 4 28.23 -15.88 -34.58
CA GLY A 4 27.62 -16.92 -33.78
C GLY A 4 26.11 -16.71 -33.60
N SER A 5 25.53 -17.80 -33.12
CA SER A 5 24.21 -18.07 -32.56
C SER A 5 23.16 -16.95 -32.49
N ILE A 6 22.00 -17.29 -33.05
CA ILE A 6 20.68 -16.94 -32.52
C ILE A 6 20.71 -17.17 -30.99
N GLY A 7 20.71 -16.09 -30.21
CA GLY A 7 20.51 -16.13 -28.76
C GLY A 7 19.02 -16.16 -28.45
N ASP A 8 18.39 -17.31 -28.65
CA ASP A 8 17.09 -17.66 -28.10
C ASP A 8 17.34 -18.53 -26.86
N ASN A 9 17.32 -17.90 -25.68
CA ASN A 9 17.38 -18.58 -24.39
C ASN A 9 16.53 -17.75 -23.42
N GLY A 10 15.62 -18.41 -22.69
CA GLY A 10 14.69 -17.81 -21.71
C GLY A 10 15.38 -17.18 -20.49
N GLU A 11 16.25 -16.21 -20.72
CA GLU A 11 16.95 -15.43 -19.73
C GLU A 11 16.10 -14.23 -19.31
N LEU A 12 15.99 -14.02 -18.00
CA LEU A 12 15.17 -12.97 -17.41
C LEU A 12 15.76 -11.58 -17.76
N ARG A 13 15.07 -10.82 -18.61
CA ARG A 13 15.52 -9.49 -19.06
C ARG A 13 15.11 -8.35 -18.16
N GLY A 14 14.18 -8.57 -17.23
CA GLY A 14 13.69 -7.53 -16.33
C GLY A 14 12.56 -8.01 -15.43
N VAL A 15 12.16 -7.14 -14.52
CA VAL A 15 11.07 -7.40 -13.58
C VAL A 15 10.10 -6.25 -13.57
N VAL A 16 8.82 -6.57 -13.69
CA VAL A 16 7.72 -5.62 -13.59
C VAL A 16 7.17 -5.68 -12.15
N ALA A 17 7.41 -4.63 -11.39
CA ALA A 17 6.81 -4.41 -10.08
C ALA A 17 5.44 -3.74 -10.28
N ILE A 18 4.37 -4.35 -9.79
CA ILE A 18 3.00 -3.89 -9.99
C ILE A 18 2.34 -3.64 -8.63
N GLY A 19 1.83 -2.43 -8.43
CA GLY A 19 1.17 -1.99 -7.21
C GLY A 19 -0.26 -1.57 -7.45
N ALA A 20 -1.18 -2.00 -6.58
CA ALA A 20 -2.57 -1.57 -6.61
C ALA A 20 -3.21 -1.59 -5.20
N SER A 21 -4.34 -0.92 -5.04
CA SER A 21 -5.10 -0.91 -3.77
C SER A 21 -6.62 -0.93 -4.05
N ALA A 22 -7.40 0.06 -3.62
CA ALA A 22 -8.82 0.14 -3.90
C ALA A 22 -9.11 0.09 -5.42
N GLY A 23 -10.03 -0.79 -5.83
CA GLY A 23 -10.30 -1.06 -7.25
C GLY A 23 -9.20 -1.84 -7.98
N GLY A 24 -8.11 -2.20 -7.28
CA GLY A 24 -6.94 -2.83 -7.87
C GLY A 24 -7.20 -4.21 -8.47
N VAL A 25 -8.16 -4.98 -7.95
CA VAL A 25 -8.46 -6.32 -8.51
C VAL A 25 -8.92 -6.22 -9.97
N GLU A 26 -9.76 -5.24 -10.31
CA GLU A 26 -10.22 -5.04 -11.68
C GLU A 26 -9.08 -4.59 -12.59
N ALA A 27 -8.28 -3.62 -12.13
CA ALA A 27 -7.12 -3.13 -12.87
C ALA A 27 -6.09 -4.24 -13.11
N LEU A 28 -5.78 -5.05 -12.10
CA LEU A 28 -4.87 -6.18 -12.21
C LEU A 28 -5.39 -7.27 -13.17
N SER A 29 -6.70 -7.57 -13.14
CA SER A 29 -7.31 -8.51 -14.09
C SER A 29 -7.21 -8.00 -15.53
N LYS A 30 -7.49 -6.71 -15.78
CA LYS A 30 -7.34 -6.09 -17.11
C LYS A 30 -5.88 -6.13 -17.59
N LEU A 31 -4.93 -5.76 -16.72
CA LEU A 31 -3.50 -5.84 -17.03
C LEU A 31 -3.08 -7.27 -17.36
N ALA A 32 -3.43 -8.24 -16.51
CA ALA A 32 -3.05 -9.63 -16.70
C ALA A 32 -3.58 -10.18 -18.04
N ALA A 33 -4.80 -9.81 -18.43
CA ALA A 33 -5.38 -10.19 -19.72
C ALA A 33 -4.58 -9.70 -20.93
N GLY A 34 -3.93 -8.55 -20.82
CA GLY A 34 -3.12 -7.95 -21.89
C GLY A 34 -1.66 -8.40 -21.93
N LEU A 35 -1.18 -9.16 -20.94
CA LEU A 35 0.22 -9.61 -20.90
C LEU A 35 0.53 -10.63 -22.01
N SER A 36 1.77 -10.65 -22.46
CA SER A 36 2.24 -11.52 -23.55
C SER A 36 3.30 -12.50 -23.02
N PRO A 37 3.22 -13.82 -23.34
CA PRO A 37 4.21 -14.82 -22.93
C PRO A 37 5.59 -14.61 -23.59
N ASP A 38 5.63 -13.92 -24.73
CA ASP A 38 6.88 -13.62 -25.45
C ASP A 38 7.72 -12.52 -24.79
N VAL A 39 7.24 -11.92 -23.68
CA VAL A 39 7.96 -10.87 -22.96
C VAL A 39 8.81 -11.51 -21.87
N PRO A 40 10.15 -11.43 -21.93
CA PRO A 40 11.07 -12.13 -21.02
C PRO A 40 11.20 -11.44 -19.65
N TYR A 41 10.06 -11.06 -19.05
CA TYR A 41 9.96 -10.43 -17.73
C TYR A 41 9.29 -11.35 -16.72
N ALA A 42 9.69 -11.22 -15.46
CA ALA A 42 8.92 -11.70 -14.32
C ALA A 42 8.04 -10.56 -13.80
N TYR A 43 6.91 -10.91 -13.19
CA TYR A 43 5.94 -9.93 -12.71
C TYR A 43 5.72 -10.14 -11.21
N ALA A 44 5.87 -9.10 -10.40
CA ALA A 44 5.61 -9.15 -8.98
C ALA A 44 4.46 -8.20 -8.63
N ILE A 45 3.39 -8.71 -8.03
CA ILE A 45 2.16 -7.96 -7.75
C ILE A 45 1.99 -7.79 -6.24
N THR A 46 1.86 -6.55 -5.80
CA THR A 46 1.36 -6.19 -4.46
C THR A 46 -0.02 -5.54 -4.58
N LEU A 47 -0.98 -6.11 -3.86
CA LEU A 47 -2.30 -5.51 -3.62
C LEU A 47 -2.48 -5.31 -2.12
N HIS A 48 -2.95 -4.14 -1.69
CA HIS A 48 -3.30 -3.92 -0.28
C HIS A 48 -4.43 -4.88 0.13
N VAL A 49 -4.13 -5.75 1.09
CA VAL A 49 -5.07 -6.71 1.65
C VAL A 49 -4.94 -6.72 3.17
N ARG A 50 -6.06 -6.93 3.86
CA ARG A 50 -6.08 -6.99 5.32
C ARG A 50 -5.31 -8.21 5.82
N ALA A 51 -4.51 -8.03 6.88
CA ALA A 51 -3.85 -9.15 7.56
C ALA A 51 -4.90 -10.18 8.03
N GLY A 52 -4.62 -11.46 7.82
CA GLY A 52 -5.49 -12.59 8.22
C GLY A 52 -6.62 -12.93 7.26
N ALA A 53 -6.87 -12.15 6.20
CA ALA A 53 -7.82 -12.51 5.16
C ALA A 53 -7.21 -13.58 4.22
N PRO A 54 -7.94 -14.67 3.87
CA PRO A 54 -7.50 -15.55 2.80
C PRO A 54 -7.45 -14.76 1.49
N SER A 55 -6.31 -14.79 0.80
CA SER A 55 -6.17 -14.16 -0.51
C SER A 55 -6.39 -15.18 -1.63
N VAL A 56 -7.38 -14.92 -2.48
CA VAL A 56 -7.60 -15.65 -3.74
C VAL A 56 -7.05 -14.89 -4.94
N LEU A 57 -6.27 -13.82 -4.71
CA LEU A 57 -5.81 -12.90 -5.75
C LEU A 57 -4.99 -13.61 -6.83
N ALA A 58 -4.05 -14.48 -6.44
CA ALA A 58 -3.26 -15.25 -7.39
C ALA A 58 -4.15 -16.02 -8.38
N ARG A 59 -5.18 -16.71 -7.88
CA ARG A 59 -6.14 -17.44 -8.72
C ARG A 59 -6.99 -16.51 -9.60
N ILE A 60 -7.32 -15.31 -9.12
CA ILE A 60 -8.04 -14.32 -9.93
C ILE A 60 -7.16 -13.82 -11.08
N VAL A 61 -5.90 -13.53 -10.82
CA VAL A 61 -4.96 -13.08 -11.84
C VAL A 61 -4.67 -14.20 -12.83
N ASP A 62 -4.45 -15.42 -12.35
CA ASP A 62 -4.17 -16.62 -13.16
C ASP A 62 -5.28 -16.89 -14.19
N ARG A 63 -6.55 -16.79 -13.80
CA ARG A 63 -7.68 -16.97 -14.74
C ARG A 63 -7.90 -15.80 -15.70
N SER A 64 -7.26 -14.64 -15.45
CA SER A 64 -7.54 -13.41 -16.20
C SER A 64 -6.69 -13.27 -17.45
N GLY A 65 -5.55 -13.96 -17.53
CA GLY A 65 -4.58 -13.77 -18.60
C GLY A 65 -3.83 -15.03 -19.02
N PRO A 66 -2.91 -14.91 -19.98
CA PRO A 66 -2.20 -16.05 -20.55
C PRO A 66 -1.00 -16.51 -19.70
N LEU A 67 -0.58 -15.73 -18.70
CA LEU A 67 0.58 -16.05 -17.87
C LEU A 67 0.16 -16.74 -16.56
N PRO A 68 0.89 -17.78 -16.12
CA PRO A 68 0.62 -18.42 -14.84
C PRO A 68 0.87 -17.46 -13.68
N ALA A 69 -0.10 -17.37 -12.78
CA ALA A 69 0.01 -16.55 -11.57
C ALA A 69 -0.06 -17.41 -10.30
N VAL A 70 0.94 -17.23 -9.42
CA VAL A 70 1.07 -17.98 -8.19
C VAL A 70 1.19 -17.06 -6.99
N ALA A 71 0.74 -17.53 -5.82
CA ALA A 71 1.13 -16.88 -4.58
C ALA A 71 2.65 -16.98 -4.43
N ALA A 72 3.29 -15.88 -4.07
CA ALA A 72 4.72 -15.83 -3.91
C ALA A 72 5.19 -16.81 -2.82
N GLU A 73 6.30 -17.49 -3.08
CA GLU A 73 6.96 -18.41 -2.14
C GLU A 73 8.36 -17.89 -1.85
N ASP A 74 8.75 -17.91 -0.58
CA ASP A 74 10.05 -17.42 -0.16
C ASP A 74 11.19 -18.22 -0.81
N GLY A 75 12.21 -17.52 -1.30
CA GLY A 75 13.36 -18.11 -1.99
C GLY A 75 13.10 -18.56 -3.44
N ALA A 76 11.87 -18.47 -3.94
CA ALA A 76 11.54 -18.84 -5.31
C ALA A 76 12.37 -18.02 -6.31
N LYS A 77 12.97 -18.68 -7.30
CA LYS A 77 13.67 -18.01 -8.40
C LYS A 77 12.66 -17.28 -9.27
N LEU A 78 12.98 -16.05 -9.68
CA LEU A 78 12.18 -15.33 -10.66
C LEU A 78 12.36 -15.95 -12.05
N GLU A 79 11.23 -16.26 -12.69
CA GLU A 79 11.14 -16.89 -14.01
C GLU A 79 10.44 -15.95 -14.99
N PRO A 80 10.93 -15.83 -16.24
CA PRO A 80 10.25 -15.04 -17.26
C PRO A 80 8.86 -15.63 -17.56
N GLY A 81 7.90 -14.76 -17.85
CA GLY A 81 6.52 -15.15 -18.15
C GLY A 81 5.71 -15.60 -16.93
N ARG A 82 6.17 -15.32 -15.70
CA ARG A 82 5.50 -15.76 -14.46
C ARG A 82 5.12 -14.61 -13.55
N ILE A 83 3.93 -14.70 -12.96
CA ILE A 83 3.38 -13.70 -12.04
C ILE A 83 3.45 -14.22 -10.59
N TYR A 84 4.09 -13.45 -9.72
CA TYR A 84 4.23 -13.70 -8.29
C TYR A 84 3.38 -12.71 -7.52
N VAL A 85 2.40 -13.21 -6.77
CA VAL A 85 1.42 -12.38 -6.06
C VAL A 85 1.73 -12.38 -4.57
N ALA A 86 1.85 -11.18 -4.00
CA ALA A 86 2.14 -10.97 -2.59
C ALA A 86 1.11 -11.69 -1.69
N ARG A 87 1.61 -12.22 -0.57
CA ARG A 87 0.79 -12.90 0.43
C ARG A 87 0.38 -11.91 1.52
N PRO A 88 -0.83 -12.05 2.11
CA PRO A 88 -1.22 -11.25 3.26
C PRO A 88 -0.19 -11.30 4.39
N ASP A 89 0.01 -10.17 5.06
CA ASP A 89 0.91 -10.00 6.21
C ASP A 89 2.40 -10.27 5.95
N HIS A 90 2.82 -10.33 4.68
CA HIS A 90 4.23 -10.39 4.27
C HIS A 90 4.49 -9.34 3.19
N HIS A 91 5.61 -8.62 3.27
CA HIS A 91 6.12 -7.87 2.13
C HIS A 91 6.60 -8.88 1.08
N LEU A 92 6.21 -8.65 -0.18
CA LEU A 92 6.84 -9.28 -1.32
C LEU A 92 8.01 -8.41 -1.75
N LEU A 93 9.22 -8.94 -1.61
CA LEU A 93 10.47 -8.28 -1.95
C LEU A 93 11.26 -9.13 -2.95
N VAL A 94 12.29 -8.54 -3.54
CA VAL A 94 13.22 -9.23 -4.43
C VAL A 94 14.65 -8.95 -4.02
N ALA A 95 15.46 -10.00 -3.89
CA ALA A 95 16.90 -9.94 -3.68
C ALA A 95 17.57 -11.09 -4.43
N ASP A 96 18.74 -10.85 -5.03
CA ASP A 96 19.50 -11.86 -5.78
C ASP A 96 18.65 -12.65 -6.80
N HIS A 97 17.76 -11.95 -7.50
CA HIS A 97 16.80 -12.50 -8.47
C HIS A 97 15.86 -13.59 -7.90
N ARG A 98 15.60 -13.53 -6.59
CA ARG A 98 14.68 -14.41 -5.87
C ARG A 98 13.63 -13.60 -5.14
N VAL A 99 12.48 -14.23 -4.96
CA VAL A 99 11.42 -13.76 -4.07
C VAL A 99 11.91 -13.82 -2.63
N VAL A 100 11.69 -12.75 -1.89
CA VAL A 100 11.89 -12.68 -0.44
C VAL A 100 10.57 -12.29 0.21
N LEU A 101 10.06 -13.13 1.12
CA LEU A 101 8.88 -12.84 1.91
C LEU A 101 9.28 -12.37 3.30
N SER A 102 9.09 -11.09 3.56
CA SER A 102 9.48 -10.51 4.84
C SER A 102 8.26 -10.22 5.72
N PRO A 103 8.28 -10.63 7.00
CA PRO A 103 7.31 -10.15 7.96
C PRO A 103 7.65 -8.74 8.45
N GLY A 104 8.67 -8.04 7.93
CA GLY A 104 9.16 -6.74 8.42
C GLY A 104 8.11 -5.66 8.68
N SER A 105 8.54 -4.56 9.29
CA SER A 105 7.63 -3.47 9.69
C SER A 105 6.85 -2.91 8.51
N THR A 106 5.56 -2.63 8.72
CA THR A 106 4.67 -2.01 7.73
C THR A 106 5.23 -0.69 7.18
N GLU A 107 4.84 -0.37 5.95
CA GLU A 107 5.00 0.96 5.36
C GLU A 107 3.60 1.49 5.05
N ASN A 108 3.31 2.72 5.48
CA ASN A 108 2.00 3.34 5.36
C ASN A 108 0.84 2.48 5.93
N GLY A 109 1.13 1.73 7.00
CA GLY A 109 0.17 0.79 7.62
C GLY A 109 -0.09 -0.49 6.81
N HIS A 110 0.66 -0.72 5.72
CA HIS A 110 0.46 -1.84 4.83
C HIS A 110 1.58 -2.88 4.90
N ARG A 111 1.17 -4.15 4.83
CA ARG A 111 2.03 -5.32 4.60
C ARG A 111 1.19 -6.42 3.92
N PRO A 112 1.34 -6.63 2.61
CA PRO A 112 2.39 -6.07 1.74
C PRO A 112 2.21 -4.57 1.43
N ALA A 113 3.33 -3.84 1.38
CA ALA A 113 3.40 -2.45 0.93
C ALA A 113 4.01 -2.37 -0.49
N ILE A 114 3.52 -1.43 -1.30
CA ILE A 114 3.93 -1.24 -2.70
C ILE A 114 5.33 -0.62 -2.75
N ASN A 115 5.60 0.41 -1.94
CA ASN A 115 6.91 1.05 -1.83
C ASN A 115 8.03 0.03 -1.55
N ALA A 116 7.79 -0.91 -0.64
CA ALA A 116 8.74 -1.97 -0.29
C ALA A 116 9.08 -2.86 -1.50
N LEU A 117 8.05 -3.32 -2.23
CA LEU A 117 8.23 -4.12 -3.44
C LEU A 117 9.05 -3.36 -4.49
N PHE A 118 8.62 -2.13 -4.81
CA PHE A 118 9.23 -1.33 -5.87
C PHE A 118 10.68 -0.99 -5.56
N ARG A 119 10.97 -0.60 -4.31
CA ARG A 119 12.32 -0.31 -3.83
C ARG A 119 13.24 -1.54 -3.92
N SER A 120 12.77 -2.72 -3.50
CA SER A 120 13.58 -3.94 -3.59
C SER A 120 13.90 -4.32 -5.04
N ILE A 121 12.95 -4.17 -5.97
CA ILE A 121 13.16 -4.44 -7.39
C ILE A 121 14.08 -3.38 -8.03
N ALA A 122 13.95 -2.11 -7.66
CA ALA A 122 14.86 -1.05 -8.10
C ALA A 122 16.32 -1.37 -7.75
N LEU A 123 16.58 -1.84 -6.53
CA LEU A 123 17.91 -2.25 -6.09
C LEU A 123 18.41 -3.52 -6.79
N ALA A 124 17.53 -4.51 -7.00
CA ALA A 124 17.93 -5.81 -7.55
C ALA A 124 18.05 -5.83 -9.09
N PHE A 125 17.33 -4.95 -9.80
CA PHE A 125 17.26 -4.95 -11.27
C PHE A 125 17.68 -3.63 -11.92
N GLY A 126 17.84 -2.56 -11.16
CA GLY A 126 18.33 -1.27 -11.67
C GLY A 126 17.56 -0.81 -12.90
N PRO A 127 18.24 -0.52 -14.03
CA PRO A 127 17.60 -0.12 -15.28
C PRO A 127 16.64 -1.15 -15.87
N ARG A 128 16.72 -2.42 -15.46
CA ARG A 128 15.81 -3.50 -15.90
C ARG A 128 14.53 -3.59 -15.06
N ALA A 129 14.36 -2.71 -14.07
CA ALA A 129 13.11 -2.57 -13.32
C ALA A 129 12.06 -1.80 -14.14
N VAL A 130 10.81 -2.24 -14.04
CA VAL A 130 9.64 -1.48 -14.50
C VAL A 130 8.64 -1.39 -13.37
N GLY A 131 8.23 -0.18 -12.99
CA GLY A 131 7.21 0.08 -11.98
C GLY A 131 5.88 0.39 -12.62
N VAL A 132 4.81 -0.27 -12.18
CA VAL A 132 3.44 -0.07 -12.67
C VAL A 132 2.53 0.24 -11.48
N LEU A 133 2.01 1.46 -11.41
CA LEU A 133 1.11 1.90 -10.35
C LEU A 133 -0.32 2.05 -10.86
N LEU A 134 -1.24 1.27 -10.27
CA LEU A 134 -2.63 1.16 -10.68
C LEU A 134 -3.57 1.81 -9.66
N SER A 135 -4.87 1.68 -9.92
CA SER A 135 -5.99 2.14 -9.08
C SER A 135 -5.76 1.93 -7.58
N GLY A 136 -6.04 2.99 -6.82
CA GLY A 136 -6.17 2.96 -5.38
C GLY A 136 -6.15 4.35 -4.74
N VAL A 137 -6.05 4.33 -3.41
CA VAL A 137 -6.09 5.53 -2.57
C VAL A 137 -4.73 5.83 -1.97
N LEU A 138 -4.56 7.06 -1.47
CA LEU A 138 -3.33 7.54 -0.83
C LEU A 138 -2.12 7.46 -1.79
N ASP A 139 -0.93 7.17 -1.28
CA ASP A 139 0.35 7.42 -1.96
C ASP A 139 1.36 6.27 -1.84
N ASP A 140 0.96 5.09 -1.33
CA ASP A 140 1.86 3.92 -1.33
C ASP A 140 2.18 3.50 -2.77
N GLY A 141 3.48 3.41 -3.09
CA GLY A 141 4.01 3.19 -4.43
C GLY A 141 4.60 4.43 -5.09
N VAL A 142 4.27 5.65 -4.64
CA VAL A 142 4.84 6.89 -5.20
C VAL A 142 6.34 6.97 -4.92
N LEU A 143 6.76 6.77 -3.67
CA LEU A 143 8.19 6.70 -3.32
C LEU A 143 8.89 5.48 -3.96
N GLY A 144 8.15 4.39 -4.15
CA GLY A 144 8.61 3.22 -4.87
C GLY A 144 8.92 3.51 -6.34
N LEU A 145 8.06 4.27 -7.05
CA LEU A 145 8.31 4.69 -8.41
C LEU A 145 9.51 5.64 -8.49
N ALA A 146 9.65 6.54 -7.51
CA ALA A 146 10.84 7.38 -7.40
C ALA A 146 12.12 6.55 -7.26
N ALA A 147 12.09 5.46 -6.48
CA ALA A 147 13.22 4.54 -6.34
C ALA A 147 13.53 3.79 -7.65
N ILE A 148 12.50 3.31 -8.37
CA ILE A 148 12.69 2.67 -9.68
C ILE A 148 13.33 3.66 -10.66
N ARG A 149 12.80 4.87 -10.74
CA ARG A 149 13.29 5.92 -11.65
C ARG A 149 14.70 6.38 -11.30
N SER A 150 15.03 6.53 -10.02
CA SER A 150 16.38 6.93 -9.60
C SER A 150 17.44 5.86 -9.88
N ARG A 151 17.02 4.61 -10.12
CA ARG A 151 17.88 3.50 -10.57
C ARG A 151 17.82 3.25 -12.09
N GLY A 152 17.28 4.18 -12.87
CA GLY A 152 17.20 4.11 -14.33
C GLY A 152 16.10 3.18 -14.86
N GLY A 153 15.23 2.68 -13.99
CA GLY A 153 14.06 1.89 -14.40
C GLY A 153 12.96 2.76 -15.00
N VAL A 154 11.97 2.11 -15.61
CA VAL A 154 10.83 2.78 -16.27
C VAL A 154 9.60 2.76 -15.37
N THR A 155 8.82 3.83 -15.41
CA THR A 155 7.65 4.02 -14.55
C THR A 155 6.38 4.23 -15.39
N ILE A 156 5.32 3.52 -15.03
CA ILE A 156 4.04 3.48 -15.74
C ILE A 156 2.92 3.70 -14.72
N GLY A 157 1.99 4.60 -15.03
CA GLY A 157 0.80 4.84 -14.21
C GLY A 157 -0.49 4.60 -14.97
N GLN A 158 -1.52 4.12 -14.28
CA GLN A 158 -2.88 4.04 -14.84
C GLN A 158 -3.48 5.46 -14.95
N PRO A 159 -4.05 5.85 -16.11
CA PRO A 159 -4.78 7.10 -16.26
C PRO A 159 -5.94 7.23 -15.25
N PRO A 160 -6.18 8.43 -14.67
CA PRO A 160 -7.24 8.63 -13.68
C PRO A 160 -8.67 8.31 -14.16
N ASP A 161 -8.93 8.41 -15.45
CA ASP A 161 -10.23 8.10 -16.07
C ASP A 161 -10.45 6.60 -16.29
N ASP A 162 -9.38 5.80 -16.32
CA ASP A 162 -9.44 4.33 -16.34
C ASP A 162 -9.38 3.72 -14.93
N ALA A 163 -8.87 4.46 -13.94
CA ALA A 163 -8.75 4.01 -12.56
C ALA A 163 -10.07 4.17 -11.78
N LEU A 164 -10.55 3.08 -11.15
CA LEU A 164 -11.74 3.14 -10.30
C LEU A 164 -11.53 4.05 -9.07
N PHE A 165 -10.30 4.07 -8.55
CA PHE A 165 -9.85 4.98 -7.51
C PHE A 165 -8.58 5.69 -8.02
N PRO A 166 -8.66 6.98 -8.40
CA PRO A 166 -7.58 7.62 -9.14
C PRO A 166 -6.50 8.28 -8.28
N ALA A 167 -6.65 8.33 -6.95
CA ALA A 167 -5.78 9.14 -6.10
C ALA A 167 -4.31 8.69 -6.17
N MET A 168 -4.04 7.39 -6.03
CA MET A 168 -2.68 6.86 -6.06
C MET A 168 -1.93 7.10 -7.39
N PRO A 169 -2.50 6.77 -8.58
CA PRO A 169 -1.83 7.11 -9.84
C PRO A 169 -1.78 8.61 -10.11
N THR A 170 -2.76 9.40 -9.64
CA THR A 170 -2.72 10.87 -9.73
C THR A 170 -1.55 11.44 -8.94
N ASN A 171 -1.31 10.96 -7.72
CA ASN A 171 -0.19 11.39 -6.89
C ASN A 171 1.17 11.11 -7.57
N ALA A 172 1.32 9.94 -8.21
CA ALA A 172 2.54 9.61 -8.97
C ALA A 172 2.74 10.53 -10.20
N ARG A 173 1.65 10.84 -10.91
CA ARG A 173 1.68 11.77 -12.05
C ARG A 173 2.08 13.17 -11.62
N ASP A 174 1.43 13.68 -10.57
CA ASP A 174 1.62 15.06 -10.10
C ASP A 174 3.01 15.24 -9.46
N ALA A 175 3.61 14.17 -8.93
CA ALA A 175 5.01 14.12 -8.51
C ALA A 175 6.03 14.05 -9.67
N GLY A 176 5.57 13.96 -10.93
CA GLY A 176 6.44 13.89 -12.12
C GLY A 176 7.22 12.58 -12.22
N LEU A 177 6.67 11.48 -11.69
CA LEU A 177 7.32 10.18 -11.58
C LEU A 177 6.87 9.16 -12.62
N LEU A 178 6.14 9.57 -13.66
CA LEU A 178 5.64 8.68 -14.70
C LEU A 178 6.32 8.97 -16.04
N ASP A 179 7.01 7.98 -16.59
CA ASP A 179 7.52 8.03 -17.96
C ASP A 179 6.38 7.75 -18.97
N HIS A 180 5.44 6.89 -18.58
CA HIS A 180 4.29 6.52 -19.39
C HIS A 180 2.98 6.49 -18.59
N GLN A 181 1.87 6.72 -19.30
CA GLN A 181 0.53 6.43 -18.81
C GLN A 181 -0.18 5.52 -19.82
N ALA A 182 -0.82 4.47 -19.34
CA ALA A 182 -1.56 3.52 -20.18
C ALA A 182 -2.73 2.91 -19.39
N ALA A 183 -3.87 2.73 -20.05
CA ALA A 183 -5.01 2.03 -19.46
C ALA A 183 -4.59 0.62 -19.04
N ALA A 184 -5.21 0.08 -17.99
CA ALA A 184 -4.79 -1.18 -17.39
C ALA A 184 -4.70 -2.31 -18.44
N ALA A 185 -5.64 -2.37 -19.38
CA ALA A 185 -5.67 -3.36 -20.46
C ALA A 185 -4.53 -3.20 -21.49
N ASP A 186 -3.98 -2.00 -21.66
CA ASP A 186 -2.98 -1.68 -22.68
C ASP A 186 -1.54 -1.77 -22.15
N ILE A 187 -1.35 -1.84 -20.83
CA ILE A 187 -0.02 -1.92 -20.21
C ILE A 187 0.77 -3.13 -20.73
N GLY A 188 0.13 -4.27 -20.99
CA GLY A 188 0.82 -5.44 -21.53
C GLY A 188 1.44 -5.22 -22.92
N ALA A 189 0.76 -4.45 -23.78
CA ALA A 189 1.29 -4.07 -25.09
C ALA A 189 2.48 -3.10 -24.94
N LEU A 190 2.36 -2.11 -24.05
CA LEU A 190 3.44 -1.18 -23.73
C LEU A 190 4.68 -1.91 -23.17
N LEU A 191 4.49 -2.86 -22.26
CA LEU A 191 5.58 -3.68 -21.72
C LEU A 191 6.29 -4.50 -22.82
N LYS A 192 5.54 -4.98 -23.82
CA LYS A 192 6.11 -5.66 -24.98
C LYS A 192 6.98 -4.73 -25.80
N GLU A 193 6.51 -3.51 -26.10
CA GLU A 193 7.31 -2.49 -26.79
C GLU A 193 8.60 -2.14 -26.04
N LEU A 194 8.49 -1.92 -24.73
CA LEU A 194 9.64 -1.61 -23.87
C LEU A 194 10.65 -2.77 -23.79
N SER A 195 10.21 -4.03 -23.95
CA SER A 195 11.08 -5.20 -23.91
C SER A 195 12.02 -5.32 -25.11
N HIS A 196 11.71 -4.63 -26.22
CA HIS A 196 12.53 -4.58 -27.42
C HIS A 196 13.60 -3.49 -27.36
N GLN A 197 13.54 -2.58 -26.39
CA GLN A 197 14.54 -1.54 -26.21
C GLN A 197 15.79 -2.11 -25.54
N GLU A 198 16.96 -1.80 -26.08
CA GLU A 198 18.21 -2.05 -25.38
C GLU A 198 18.31 -1.08 -24.20
N ARG A 199 18.67 -1.61 -23.02
CA ARG A 199 18.90 -0.80 -21.83
C ARG A 199 20.37 -0.83 -21.50
N GLU A 200 20.95 0.36 -21.38
CA GLU A 200 22.26 0.52 -20.77
C GLU A 200 22.16 0.14 -19.29
N ASP A 201 23.18 -0.55 -18.77
CA ASP A 201 23.30 -0.90 -17.35
C ASP A 201 24.44 -0.06 -16.74
N PRO A 202 24.25 1.26 -16.57
CA PRO A 202 25.28 2.10 -15.98
C PRO A 202 25.53 1.66 -14.54
N GLU A 203 26.81 1.69 -14.15
CA GLU A 203 27.18 1.52 -12.75
C GLU A 203 26.64 2.73 -11.97
N MET A 204 25.69 2.45 -11.07
CA MET A 204 25.03 3.47 -10.26
C MET A 204 25.71 3.57 -8.90
N GLU A 205 25.93 4.80 -8.43
CA GLU A 205 26.44 5.03 -7.08
C GLU A 205 25.51 4.42 -6.02
N PRO A 206 26.05 3.82 -4.94
CA PRO A 206 25.25 3.32 -3.83
C PRO A 206 24.34 4.41 -3.24
N ASP A 207 23.13 4.02 -2.82
CA ASP A 207 22.20 4.92 -2.14
C ASP A 207 21.95 4.35 -0.75
N ALA A 208 22.78 4.81 0.20
CA ALA A 208 22.76 4.31 1.57
C ALA A 208 21.39 4.49 2.25
N ALA A 209 20.62 5.53 1.87
CA ALA A 209 19.28 5.74 2.41
C ALA A 209 18.31 4.69 1.86
N MET A 210 18.28 4.49 0.54
CA MET A 210 17.45 3.46 -0.09
C MET A 210 17.81 2.04 0.38
N GLU A 211 19.10 1.75 0.55
CA GLU A 211 19.59 0.47 1.05
C GLU A 211 19.17 0.22 2.49
N LEU A 212 19.25 1.23 3.36
CA LEU A 212 18.76 1.16 4.74
C LEU A 212 17.25 0.91 4.77
N GLU A 213 16.48 1.64 3.97
CA GLU A 213 15.03 1.47 3.82
C GLU A 213 14.68 0.03 3.38
N ASN A 214 15.41 -0.51 2.41
CA ASN A 214 15.21 -1.89 1.96
C ASN A 214 15.62 -2.90 3.03
N HIS A 215 16.73 -2.67 3.73
CA HIS A 215 17.17 -3.52 4.82
C HIS A 215 16.13 -3.59 5.95
N ILE A 216 15.51 -2.47 6.32
CA ILE A 216 14.44 -2.44 7.33
C ILE A 216 13.23 -3.27 6.86
N ALA A 217 12.87 -3.20 5.58
CA ALA A 217 11.78 -3.99 5.03
C ALA A 217 12.09 -5.50 5.00
N VAL A 218 13.35 -5.90 4.74
CA VAL A 218 13.79 -7.30 4.74
C VAL A 218 13.88 -7.87 6.15
N THR A 219 14.25 -7.04 7.13
CA THR A 219 14.55 -7.48 8.49
C THR A 219 13.29 -7.71 9.33
N SER A 220 13.34 -8.71 10.22
CA SER A 220 12.27 -9.08 11.17
C SER A 220 11.70 -7.89 11.98
N ARG A 221 10.39 -7.92 12.25
CA ARG A 221 9.56 -6.90 12.98
C ARG A 221 10.16 -6.34 14.28
N PHE A 222 11.08 -7.07 14.91
CA PHE A 222 11.65 -6.72 16.22
C PHE A 222 13.16 -6.50 16.20
N SER A 223 13.78 -6.45 15.02
CA SER A 223 15.20 -6.11 14.96
C SER A 223 15.40 -4.64 15.28
N THR A 224 16.26 -4.37 16.24
CA THR A 224 16.72 -3.03 16.62
C THR A 224 18.12 -2.73 16.07
N ASP A 225 18.61 -3.53 15.13
CA ASP A 225 20.00 -3.45 14.63
C ASP A 225 20.28 -2.28 13.68
N PHE A 226 19.32 -1.37 13.47
CA PHE A 226 19.57 -0.10 12.78
C PHE A 226 19.67 1.05 13.78
N ASP A 227 20.69 1.90 13.64
CA ASP A 227 21.00 2.93 14.62
C ASP A 227 19.96 4.07 14.61
N THR A 228 18.96 3.94 15.48
CA THR A 228 17.89 4.94 15.66
C THR A 228 18.39 6.31 16.08
N ARG A 229 19.65 6.45 16.54
CA ARG A 229 20.23 7.74 16.94
C ARG A 229 20.63 8.63 15.75
N GLN A 230 20.64 8.09 14.54
CA GLN A 230 20.87 8.85 13.30
C GLN A 230 19.57 9.25 12.60
N LEU A 231 18.43 8.78 13.08
CA LEU A 231 17.14 9.20 12.54
C LEU A 231 16.85 10.62 13.01
N GLY A 232 16.28 11.47 12.13
CA GLY A 232 16.20 12.91 12.30
C GLY A 232 15.42 13.42 13.52
N ALA A 233 15.06 14.69 13.52
CA ALA A 233 14.42 15.32 14.67
C ALA A 233 13.08 14.64 15.06
N PRO A 234 12.73 14.57 16.35
CA PRO A 234 11.41 14.13 16.79
C PRO A 234 10.31 14.95 16.11
N SER A 235 9.34 14.26 15.51
CA SER A 235 8.24 14.90 14.78
C SER A 235 7.12 15.40 15.67
N GLY A 236 7.04 14.89 16.91
CA GLY A 236 5.89 15.07 17.81
C GLY A 236 4.73 14.11 17.54
N TYR A 237 4.73 13.37 16.43
CA TYR A 237 3.71 12.38 16.12
C TYR A 237 4.00 11.03 16.77
N THR A 238 2.93 10.24 16.94
CA THR A 238 3.00 8.85 17.41
C THR A 238 2.75 7.91 16.23
N CYS A 239 3.36 6.74 16.25
CA CYS A 239 3.15 5.68 15.26
C CYS A 239 1.81 4.98 15.52
N PRO A 240 0.89 4.91 14.53
CA PRO A 240 -0.37 4.18 14.66
C PRO A 240 -0.19 2.68 14.97
N ASP A 241 0.86 2.04 14.43
CA ASP A 241 1.02 0.58 14.54
C ASP A 241 1.67 0.10 15.85
N CYS A 242 2.48 0.94 16.51
CA CYS A 242 3.20 0.53 17.72
C CYS A 242 3.13 1.53 18.88
N ASN A 243 2.42 2.64 18.72
CA ASN A 243 2.33 3.73 19.69
C ASN A 243 3.68 4.35 20.09
N GLY A 244 4.76 4.08 19.33
CA GLY A 244 6.08 4.67 19.54
C GLY A 244 6.20 6.08 18.95
N SER A 245 7.16 6.86 19.42
CA SER A 245 7.44 8.20 18.85
C SER A 245 7.95 8.11 17.42
N LEU A 246 7.42 8.98 16.56
CA LEU A 246 7.89 9.16 15.19
C LEU A 246 8.96 10.25 15.11
N VAL A 247 9.95 10.02 14.25
CA VAL A 247 10.97 10.99 13.85
C VAL A 247 10.79 11.35 12.38
N SER A 248 11.13 12.57 12.00
CA SER A 248 11.11 13.01 10.59
C SER A 248 12.38 12.51 9.90
N ILE A 249 12.24 11.76 8.81
CA ILE A 249 13.38 11.34 7.97
C ILE A 249 13.60 12.37 6.85
N SER A 250 12.52 12.84 6.25
CA SER A 250 12.51 13.93 5.27
C SER A 250 11.20 14.70 5.41
N GLU A 251 11.02 15.73 4.60
CA GLU A 251 9.77 16.48 4.56
C GLU A 251 8.61 15.52 4.24
N GLY A 252 7.60 15.50 5.10
CA GLY A 252 6.41 14.65 4.94
C GLY A 252 6.62 13.15 5.17
N ASN A 253 7.80 12.69 5.60
CA ASN A 253 8.08 11.27 5.81
C ASN A 253 8.59 10.98 7.22
N PHE A 254 8.01 9.96 7.86
CA PHE A 254 8.19 9.66 9.27
C PHE A 254 8.56 8.19 9.49
N ARG A 255 9.30 7.92 10.57
CA ARG A 255 9.61 6.56 11.01
C ARG A 255 9.56 6.41 12.51
N CYS A 256 9.15 5.23 12.97
CA CYS A 256 9.24 4.84 14.38
C CYS A 256 10.50 4.01 14.67
N ARG A 257 10.86 3.86 15.95
CA ARG A 257 12.05 3.09 16.37
C ARG A 257 12.05 1.61 16.02
N VAL A 258 10.89 1.03 15.72
CA VAL A 258 10.75 -0.38 15.31
C VAL A 258 10.64 -0.54 13.79
N GLY A 259 10.75 0.54 13.02
CA GLY A 259 10.88 0.49 11.56
C GLY A 259 9.64 0.91 10.76
N HIS A 260 8.45 0.99 11.37
CA HIS A 260 7.25 1.44 10.65
C HIS A 260 7.47 2.80 10.00
N ALA A 261 7.19 2.89 8.71
CA ALA A 261 7.32 4.10 7.91
C ALA A 261 5.95 4.68 7.57
N TRP A 262 5.86 6.01 7.51
CA TRP A 262 4.62 6.72 7.23
C TRP A 262 4.90 7.95 6.39
N THR A 263 4.17 8.12 5.29
CA THR A 263 3.98 9.41 4.63
C THR A 263 3.00 10.26 5.44
N ALA A 264 3.00 11.58 5.21
CA ALA A 264 2.08 12.50 5.88
C ALA A 264 0.61 12.13 5.61
N ASP A 265 0.28 11.81 4.36
CA ASP A 265 -1.08 11.45 3.95
C ASP A 265 -1.52 10.12 4.59
N ALA A 266 -0.66 9.11 4.60
CA ALA A 266 -0.96 7.84 5.26
C ALA A 266 -1.10 7.99 6.78
N LEU A 267 -0.27 8.83 7.40
CA LEU A 267 -0.34 9.09 8.84
C LEU A 267 -1.64 9.80 9.21
N LEU A 268 -2.04 10.81 8.43
CA LEU A 268 -3.30 11.52 8.61
C LEU A 268 -4.49 10.57 8.45
N ALA A 269 -4.52 9.79 7.37
CA ALA A 269 -5.59 8.81 7.13
C ALA A 269 -5.72 7.79 8.26
N ALA A 270 -4.59 7.26 8.78
CA ALA A 270 -4.62 6.34 9.91
C ALA A 270 -5.16 6.97 11.20
N ARG A 271 -4.97 8.28 11.39
CA ARG A 271 -5.53 9.01 12.54
C ARG A 271 -7.02 9.27 12.36
N ASP A 272 -7.45 9.62 11.16
CA ASP A 272 -8.87 9.79 10.85
C ASP A 272 -9.64 8.47 11.05
N ASP A 273 -9.06 7.34 10.63
CA ASP A 273 -9.64 6.01 10.88
C ASP A 273 -9.74 5.68 12.38
N GLU A 274 -8.71 6.02 13.17
CA GLU A 274 -8.74 5.81 14.62
C GLU A 274 -9.82 6.67 15.30
N VAL A 275 -9.93 7.94 14.91
CA VAL A 275 -10.97 8.85 15.40
C VAL A 275 -12.36 8.36 15.01
N GLY A 276 -12.54 7.92 13.76
CA GLY A 276 -13.80 7.33 13.27
C GLY A 276 -14.20 6.09 14.07
N GLN A 277 -13.27 5.17 14.31
CA GLN A 277 -13.53 3.98 15.13
C GLN A 277 -13.88 4.34 16.59
N LEU A 278 -13.24 5.36 17.15
CA LEU A 278 -13.57 5.85 18.49
C LEU A 278 -14.96 6.48 18.52
N ALA A 279 -15.34 7.24 17.49
CA ALA A 279 -16.67 7.80 17.34
C ALA A 279 -17.74 6.69 17.23
N ASP A 280 -17.52 5.68 16.38
CA ASP A 280 -18.41 4.53 16.24
C ASP A 280 -18.57 3.75 17.56
N ARG A 281 -17.46 3.54 18.27
CA ARG A 281 -17.47 2.88 19.60
C ARG A 281 -18.11 3.75 20.66
N ALA A 282 -17.97 5.07 20.59
CA ALA A 282 -18.65 5.99 21.49
C ALA A 282 -20.16 5.90 21.23
N GLU A 283 -20.61 6.01 19.97
CA GLU A 283 -22.02 5.91 19.61
C GLU A 283 -22.65 4.57 20.01
N THR A 284 -21.96 3.45 19.77
CA THR A 284 -22.49 2.10 20.02
C THR A 284 -22.18 1.55 21.42
N GLY A 285 -21.34 2.25 22.18
CA GLY A 285 -20.68 1.78 23.39
C GLY A 285 -21.56 1.75 24.64
N LEU A 286 -21.15 0.94 25.61
CA LEU A 286 -21.79 0.79 26.91
C LEU A 286 -21.95 2.12 27.66
N LEU A 287 -21.00 3.04 27.50
CA LEU A 287 -21.04 4.38 28.11
C LEU A 287 -22.13 5.26 27.50
N ASN A 288 -22.26 5.30 26.17
CA ASN A 288 -23.30 6.08 25.51
C ASN A 288 -24.69 5.50 25.74
N ARG A 289 -24.83 4.17 25.77
CA ARG A 289 -26.08 3.51 26.19
C ARG A 289 -26.43 3.89 27.63
N ARG A 290 -25.49 3.80 28.58
CA ARG A 290 -25.73 4.23 29.97
C ARG A 290 -26.08 5.71 30.08
N TYR A 291 -25.45 6.57 29.29
CA TYR A 291 -25.73 8.00 29.28
C TYR A 291 -27.14 8.28 28.74
N THR A 292 -27.53 7.62 27.65
CA THR A 292 -28.88 7.72 27.07
C THR A 292 -29.94 7.20 28.04
N ASP A 293 -29.73 6.01 28.61
CA ASP A 293 -30.62 5.41 29.61
C ASP A 293 -30.80 6.32 30.84
N LEU A 294 -29.70 6.90 31.34
CA LEU A 294 -29.73 7.84 32.46
C LEU A 294 -30.53 9.10 32.11
N THR A 295 -30.35 9.62 30.90
CA THR A 295 -31.06 10.82 30.43
C THR A 295 -32.56 10.55 30.35
N GLU A 296 -32.98 9.41 29.77
CA GLU A 296 -34.40 9.00 29.74
C GLU A 296 -35.00 8.82 31.14
N GLN A 297 -34.24 8.22 32.06
CA GLN A 297 -34.67 8.09 33.46
C GLN A 297 -34.86 9.45 34.13
N THR A 298 -33.97 10.39 33.86
CA THR A 298 -34.01 11.74 34.42
C THR A 298 -35.20 12.53 33.86
N GLU A 299 -35.46 12.44 32.56
CA GLU A 299 -36.65 13.05 31.93
C GLU A 299 -37.96 12.47 32.47
N ARG A 300 -38.04 11.14 32.64
CA ARG A 300 -39.22 10.50 33.26
C ARG A 300 -39.42 11.00 34.69
N ALA A 301 -38.37 11.11 35.48
CA ALA A 301 -38.45 11.60 36.86
C ALA A 301 -38.95 13.05 36.92
N LEU A 302 -38.43 13.92 36.04
CA LEU A 302 -38.88 15.31 35.91
C LEU A 302 -40.35 15.41 35.50
N LYS A 303 -40.79 14.58 34.56
CA LYS A 303 -42.19 14.52 34.13
C LYS A 303 -43.13 14.11 35.26
N VAL A 304 -42.80 13.06 36.01
CA VAL A 304 -43.59 12.61 37.17
C VAL A 304 -43.66 13.67 38.27
N LEU A 305 -42.54 14.36 38.54
CA LEU A 305 -42.51 15.48 39.48
C LEU A 305 -43.41 16.64 39.00
N GLY A 306 -43.34 16.99 37.72
CA GLY A 306 -44.20 18.00 37.10
C GLY A 306 -45.70 17.67 37.20
N GLU A 307 -46.09 16.43 36.90
CA GLU A 307 -47.47 15.94 37.02
C GLU A 307 -47.97 15.95 38.46
N ARG A 308 -47.13 15.62 39.44
CA ARG A 308 -47.49 15.71 40.87
C ARG A 308 -47.66 17.14 41.35
N LEU A 309 -46.80 18.05 40.90
CA LEU A 309 -46.88 19.47 41.26
C LEU A 309 -48.12 20.14 40.64
N SER A 310 -48.49 19.77 39.42
CA SER A 310 -49.70 20.26 38.75
C SER A 310 -50.99 19.67 39.30
N ASN A 311 -51.00 18.40 39.73
CA ASN A 311 -52.16 17.79 40.41
C ASN A 311 -52.37 18.27 41.86
N ASN A 312 -51.34 18.82 42.52
CA ASN A 312 -51.43 19.45 43.84
C ASN A 312 -51.63 20.98 43.78
N ALA A 313 -51.81 21.56 42.59
CA ALA A 313 -52.17 22.97 42.49
C ALA A 313 -53.59 23.17 43.08
N PRO A 314 -53.77 24.10 44.04
CA PRO A 314 -55.08 24.31 44.65
C PRO A 314 -56.05 24.76 43.56
N ARG A 315 -57.14 24.01 43.38
CA ARG A 315 -58.24 24.45 42.51
C ARG A 315 -58.74 25.78 43.07
N GLY A 316 -58.41 26.88 42.37
CA GLY A 316 -58.94 28.20 42.68
C GLY A 316 -60.45 28.12 42.76
N GLY A 317 -60.97 28.24 43.97
CA GLY A 317 -62.39 28.23 44.24
C GLY A 317 -63.04 29.41 43.54
N GLY A 318 -63.93 29.12 42.60
CA GLY A 318 -64.99 30.05 42.23
C GLY A 318 -66.09 30.00 43.28
N ALA A 319 -66.35 31.15 43.91
CA ALA A 319 -67.62 31.58 44.51
C ALA A 319 -67.40 33.08 44.79
N GLY A 320 -68.11 34.02 44.17
CA GLY A 320 -69.55 34.22 44.27
C GLY A 320 -69.75 35.47 45.15
N GLY A 321 -70.23 36.56 44.55
CA GLY A 321 -70.47 37.86 45.20
C GLY A 321 -70.41 39.01 44.22
#